data_AF-A0A0P9NDI7-F1
#
_entry.id   AF-A0A0P9NDI7-F1
#
_cell.length_a   1.000
_cell.length_b   1.000
_cell.length_c   1.000
_cell.angle_alpha   90.00
_cell.angle_beta   90.00
_cell.angle_gamma   90.00
#
_symmetry.space_group_name_H-M   'P 1'
#
loop_
_entity.id
_entity.type
_entity.pdbx_description
1 polymer ?
#
loop_
_entity_poly.entity_id
_entity_poly.type
_entity_poly.pdbx_seq_one_letter_code
_entity_poly.pdbx_strand_id
1 'polypeptide(L)'
;MRAPLRPPDSRFIDLTLHGPMRVAVIGPNGCGKSTLLKVIAGQLAPASGIARHILRTHLIDQHAQTFDPEHSIEQVLRNELGTVEEGRFRQVFANAGLDARQMATPFGRLSGGERLRATLAWLAGGPEQTQLLLLDEVNNHLDIAALEAVEQLLGQFKGALIVSAHDLDFLQALELTHQFIWQPTGWRYEPWDDGGQ
;
A
#
# COMPACT_ATOMS: atom_id res chain seq x y z
N MET A 1 5.69 -1.70 -32.78
CA MET A 1 5.10 -2.48 -33.89
C MET A 1 3.59 -2.51 -33.66
N ARG A 2 2.80 -1.87 -34.53
CA ARG A 2 1.36 -1.59 -34.31
C ARG A 2 0.53 -2.88 -34.42
N ALA A 3 -0.29 -3.17 -33.41
CA ALA A 3 -1.29 -4.24 -33.45
C ALA A 3 -2.62 -3.72 -34.03
N PRO A 4 -3.38 -4.56 -34.75
CA PRO A 4 -4.56 -4.16 -35.52
C PRO A 4 -5.79 -3.98 -34.63
N LEU A 5 -6.70 -3.10 -35.07
CA LEU A 5 -8.08 -2.89 -34.64
C LEU A 5 -8.55 -3.71 -33.42
N ARG A 6 -8.66 -3.05 -32.27
CA ARG A 6 -9.38 -3.58 -31.10
C ARG A 6 -10.71 -2.85 -30.92
N PRO A 7 -11.80 -3.56 -30.56
CA PRO A 7 -13.12 -2.96 -30.39
C PRO A 7 -13.18 -2.04 -29.15
N PRO A 8 -14.06 -1.00 -29.12
CA PRO A 8 -14.02 0.06 -28.11
C PRO A 8 -14.45 -0.34 -26.69
N ASP A 9 -15.12 -1.47 -26.50
CA ASP A 9 -15.87 -1.76 -25.26
C ASP A 9 -15.26 -2.87 -24.38
N SER A 10 -13.98 -3.13 -24.56
CA SER A 10 -13.30 -4.16 -23.77
C SER A 10 -12.55 -3.53 -22.60
N ARG A 11 -12.93 -3.92 -21.37
CA ARG A 11 -12.43 -3.46 -20.06
C ARG A 11 -10.96 -3.87 -19.82
N PHE A 12 -10.05 -3.50 -20.71
CA PHE A 12 -8.64 -3.81 -20.58
C PHE A 12 -7.93 -2.71 -19.79
N ILE A 13 -7.10 -3.14 -18.85
CA ILE A 13 -6.16 -2.26 -18.15
C ILE A 13 -4.81 -2.46 -18.83
N ASP A 14 -4.29 -1.41 -19.45
CA ASP A 14 -2.91 -1.34 -19.91
C ASP A 14 -2.14 -0.46 -18.93
N LEU A 15 -1.26 -1.08 -18.14
CA LEU A 15 -0.54 -0.42 -17.06
C LEU A 15 0.92 -0.83 -17.11
N THR A 16 1.79 0.18 -17.16
CA THR A 16 3.22 0.00 -16.90
C THR A 16 3.59 0.86 -15.70
N LEU A 17 4.05 0.21 -14.63
CA LEU A 17 4.51 0.89 -13.42
C LEU A 17 6.04 0.94 -13.41
N HIS A 18 6.56 2.13 -13.14
CA HIS A 18 7.98 2.38 -12.90
C HIS A 18 8.12 3.09 -11.55
N GLY A 19 9.24 2.87 -10.84
CA GLY A 19 9.50 3.59 -9.60
C GLY A 19 10.06 5.00 -9.88
N PRO A 20 9.80 6.01 -9.02
CA PRO A 20 8.83 6.04 -7.91
C PRO A 20 7.49 6.65 -8.36
N MET A 21 6.58 5.83 -8.88
CA MET A 21 5.20 6.26 -9.17
C MET A 21 4.30 6.12 -7.95
N ARG A 22 3.42 7.08 -7.75
CA ARG A 22 2.40 7.09 -6.69
C ARG A 22 1.02 7.15 -7.33
N VAL A 23 0.18 6.15 -7.11
CA VAL A 23 -1.06 5.95 -7.86
C VAL A 23 -2.23 5.78 -6.92
N ALA A 24 -3.29 6.58 -7.08
CA ALA A 24 -4.55 6.34 -6.37
C ALA A 24 -5.44 5.36 -7.14
N VAL A 25 -6.26 4.58 -6.43
CA VAL A 25 -7.33 3.77 -6.99
C VAL A 25 -8.65 4.25 -6.40
N ILE A 26 -9.46 4.91 -7.22
CA ILE A 26 -10.67 5.63 -6.83
C ILE A 26 -11.88 4.96 -7.47
N GLY A 27 -12.88 4.64 -6.64
CA GLY A 27 -14.14 4.09 -7.11
C GLY A 27 -15.04 3.58 -5.98
N PRO A 28 -16.33 3.35 -6.27
CA PRO A 28 -17.29 2.95 -5.26
C PRO A 28 -16.97 1.59 -4.64
N ASN A 29 -17.55 1.30 -3.48
CA ASN A 29 -17.41 -0.01 -2.84
C ASN A 29 -17.99 -1.11 -3.75
N GLY A 30 -17.30 -2.25 -3.80
CA GLY A 30 -17.68 -3.37 -4.68
C GLY A 30 -17.33 -3.21 -6.16
N CYS A 31 -16.65 -2.12 -6.56
CA CYS A 31 -16.29 -1.88 -7.95
C CYS A 31 -15.08 -2.71 -8.45
N GLY A 32 -14.39 -3.41 -7.53
CA GLY A 32 -13.27 -4.29 -7.82
C GLY A 32 -11.87 -3.74 -7.49
N LYS A 33 -11.74 -2.71 -6.64
CA LYS A 33 -10.45 -2.14 -6.19
C LYS A 33 -9.51 -3.21 -5.61
N SER A 34 -10.00 -3.97 -4.62
CA SER A 34 -9.27 -5.07 -4.01
C SER A 34 -8.86 -6.15 -5.02
N THR A 35 -9.75 -6.44 -5.98
CA THR A 35 -9.47 -7.41 -7.06
C THR A 35 -8.35 -6.89 -7.96
N LEU A 36 -8.39 -5.61 -8.33
CA LEU A 36 -7.33 -4.96 -9.12
C LEU A 36 -5.99 -5.00 -8.38
N LEU A 37 -5.97 -4.63 -7.10
CA LEU A 37 -4.74 -4.66 -6.28
C LEU A 37 -4.19 -6.08 -6.14
N LYS A 38 -5.05 -7.10 -5.95
CA LYS A 38 -4.62 -8.51 -5.89
C LYS A 38 -4.03 -9.00 -7.22
N VAL A 39 -4.59 -8.57 -8.35
CA VAL A 39 -4.02 -8.87 -9.68
C VAL A 39 -2.66 -8.19 -9.86
N ILE A 40 -2.55 -6.91 -9.49
CA ILE A 40 -1.28 -6.17 -9.54
C ILE A 40 -0.25 -6.82 -8.61
N ALA A 41 -0.65 -7.29 -7.43
CA ALA A 41 0.22 -7.98 -6.47
C ALA A 41 0.67 -9.38 -6.94
N GLY A 42 0.11 -9.91 -8.04
CA GLY A 42 0.32 -11.28 -8.47
C GLY A 42 -0.37 -12.34 -7.59
N GLN A 43 -1.26 -11.95 -6.69
CA GLN A 43 -2.03 -12.85 -5.83
C GLN A 43 -3.29 -13.41 -6.51
N LEU A 44 -3.72 -12.80 -7.62
CA LEU A 44 -4.86 -13.23 -8.42
C LEU A 44 -4.51 -13.19 -9.91
N ALA A 45 -4.83 -14.24 -10.65
CA ALA A 45 -4.66 -14.24 -12.10
C ALA A 45 -5.65 -13.26 -12.77
N PRO A 46 -5.24 -12.53 -13.82
CA PRO A 46 -6.18 -11.71 -14.58
C PRO A 46 -7.22 -12.62 -15.26
N ALA A 47 -8.47 -12.15 -15.35
CA ALA A 47 -9.53 -12.91 -16.03
C ALA A 47 -9.23 -13.14 -17.52
N SER A 48 -8.46 -12.24 -18.13
CA SER A 48 -7.94 -12.37 -19.50
C SER A 48 -6.69 -11.49 -19.67
N GLY A 49 -5.87 -11.79 -20.69
CA GLY A 49 -4.64 -11.03 -20.95
C GLY A 49 -3.43 -11.58 -20.18
N ILE A 50 -2.40 -10.75 -20.03
CA ILE A 50 -1.12 -11.11 -19.41
C ILE A 50 -0.79 -10.08 -18.34
N ALA A 51 -0.63 -10.53 -17.10
CA ALA A 51 -0.03 -9.73 -16.03
C ALA A 51 1.39 -10.24 -15.80
N ARG A 52 2.40 -9.36 -15.96
CA ARG A 52 3.80 -9.69 -15.67
C ARG A 52 4.23 -8.90 -14.44
N HIS A 53 4.61 -9.65 -13.40
CA HIS A 53 4.99 -9.09 -12.12
C HIS A 53 6.49 -9.30 -11.90
N ILE A 54 7.27 -8.22 -11.96
CA ILE A 54 8.75 -8.25 -11.83
C ILE A 54 9.21 -7.55 -10.54
N LEU A 55 8.34 -6.75 -9.94
CA LEU A 55 8.63 -5.99 -8.72
C LEU A 55 8.42 -6.88 -7.50
N ARG A 56 9.25 -6.69 -6.48
CA ARG A 56 8.99 -7.20 -5.14
C ARG A 56 7.90 -6.37 -4.51
N THR A 57 6.71 -6.96 -4.39
CA THR A 57 5.48 -6.25 -4.01
C THR A 57 4.98 -6.68 -2.66
N HIS A 58 4.55 -5.71 -1.87
CA HIS A 58 3.88 -5.94 -0.60
C HIS A 58 2.46 -5.37 -0.67
N LEU A 59 1.45 -6.22 -0.42
CA LEU A 59 0.04 -5.81 -0.35
C LEU A 59 -0.39 -5.80 1.11
N ILE A 60 -0.78 -4.63 1.60
CA ILE A 60 -1.47 -4.47 2.88
C ILE A 60 -2.96 -4.36 2.58
N ASP A 61 -3.70 -5.41 2.96
CA ASP A 61 -5.15 -5.41 2.85
C ASP A 61 -5.81 -4.65 4.02
N GLN A 62 -7.14 -4.53 3.97
CA GLN A 62 -7.94 -3.88 5.01
C GLN A 62 -7.71 -4.40 6.44
N HIS A 63 -7.23 -5.64 6.61
CA HIS A 63 -7.00 -6.22 7.93
C HIS A 63 -5.59 -5.93 8.45
N ALA A 64 -4.68 -5.52 7.56
CA ALA A 64 -3.26 -5.31 7.83
C ALA A 64 -2.60 -6.51 8.54
N GLN A 65 -2.99 -7.73 8.17
CA GLN A 65 -2.46 -8.97 8.76
C GLN A 65 -1.14 -9.38 8.11
N THR A 66 -0.09 -8.63 8.41
CA THR A 66 1.25 -8.87 7.82
C THR A 66 2.04 -9.92 8.56
N PHE A 67 1.95 -9.95 9.89
CA PHE A 67 2.74 -10.83 10.75
C PHE A 67 1.87 -11.88 11.44
N ASP A 68 2.52 -12.92 11.95
CA ASP A 68 1.88 -13.93 12.80
C ASP A 68 1.19 -13.24 14.00
N PRO A 69 -0.13 -13.44 14.20
CA PRO A 69 -0.89 -12.76 15.24
C PRO A 69 -0.42 -13.09 16.68
N GLU A 70 0.26 -14.22 16.88
CA GLU A 70 0.71 -14.67 18.19
C GLU A 70 2.05 -14.05 18.61
N HIS A 71 2.82 -13.56 17.64
CA HIS A 71 4.12 -12.94 17.90
C HIS A 71 3.99 -11.42 18.08
N SER A 72 4.78 -10.86 18.99
CA SER A 72 4.91 -9.40 19.11
C SER A 72 5.83 -8.83 18.03
N ILE A 73 5.72 -7.54 17.75
CA ILE A 73 6.59 -6.85 16.78
C ILE A 73 8.06 -7.01 17.22
N GLU A 74 8.37 -6.84 18.51
CA GLU A 74 9.74 -7.04 19.00
C GLU A 74 10.26 -8.46 18.74
N GLN A 75 9.42 -9.48 18.87
CA GLN A 75 9.80 -10.86 18.61
C GLN A 75 10.07 -11.09 17.12
N VAL A 76 9.21 -10.58 16.23
CA VAL A 76 9.40 -10.64 14.77
C VAL A 76 10.73 -9.98 14.41
N LEU A 77 10.97 -8.76 14.87
CA LEU A 77 12.20 -8.02 14.60
C LEU A 77 13.44 -8.75 15.13
N ARG A 78 13.39 -9.27 16.35
CA ARG A 78 14.53 -9.99 16.94
C ARG A 78 14.88 -11.27 16.18
N ASN A 79 13.88 -11.95 15.64
CA ASN A 79 14.08 -13.19 14.90
C ASN A 79 14.62 -12.93 13.48
N GLU A 80 14.24 -11.80 12.88
CA GLU A 80 14.60 -11.46 11.50
C GLU A 80 15.87 -10.60 11.39
N LEU A 81 16.26 -9.88 12.44
CA LEU A 81 17.26 -8.81 12.36
C LEU A 81 18.40 -8.93 13.38
N GLY A 82 19.56 -8.39 13.02
CA GLY A 82 20.72 -8.27 13.92
C GLY A 82 20.65 -7.06 14.86
N THR A 83 21.48 -7.04 15.91
CA THR A 83 21.46 -6.05 17.00
C THR A 83 21.66 -4.60 16.55
N VAL A 84 22.43 -4.36 15.49
CA VAL A 84 22.67 -3.02 14.94
C VAL A 84 21.41 -2.46 14.26
N GLU A 85 20.65 -3.32 13.60
CA GLU A 85 19.41 -2.89 12.95
C GLU A 85 18.31 -2.61 13.98
N GLU A 86 18.29 -3.35 15.11
CA GLU A 86 17.32 -3.14 16.19
C GLU A 86 17.23 -1.68 16.67
N GLY A 87 18.36 -0.97 16.77
CA GLY A 87 18.40 0.45 17.15
C GLY A 87 17.74 1.38 16.11
N ARG A 88 17.99 1.14 14.82
CA ARG A 88 17.34 1.88 13.72
C ARG A 88 15.84 1.62 13.72
N PHE A 89 15.42 0.37 13.89
CA PHE A 89 14.01 0.02 13.92
C PHE A 89 13.28 0.66 15.10
N ARG A 90 13.87 0.65 16.32
CA ARG A 90 13.26 1.34 17.47
C ARG A 90 12.93 2.80 17.16
N GLN A 91 13.80 3.51 16.45
CA GLN A 91 13.51 4.88 16.04
C GLN A 91 12.36 4.96 15.03
N VAL A 92 12.33 4.08 14.03
CA VAL A 92 11.26 4.08 13.01
C VAL A 92 9.90 3.74 13.65
N PHE A 93 9.83 2.77 14.56
CA PHE A 93 8.61 2.43 15.29
C PHE A 93 8.16 3.53 16.26
N ALA A 94 9.10 4.20 16.93
CA ALA A 94 8.78 5.37 17.76
C ALA A 94 8.20 6.52 16.91
N ASN A 95 8.79 6.79 15.74
CA ASN A 95 8.27 7.78 14.79
C ASN A 95 6.89 7.38 14.23
N ALA A 96 6.63 6.08 14.12
CA ALA A 96 5.31 5.55 13.78
C ALA A 96 4.32 5.66 14.95
N GLY A 97 4.70 6.24 16.10
CA GLY A 97 3.85 6.41 17.27
C GLY A 97 3.52 5.09 17.98
N LEU A 98 4.44 4.11 17.92
CA LEU A 98 4.35 2.84 18.63
C LEU A 98 5.32 2.84 19.82
N ASP A 99 4.77 2.73 21.02
CA ASP A 99 5.52 2.67 22.28
C ASP A 99 6.02 1.25 22.59
N ALA A 100 6.85 1.12 23.63
CA ALA A 100 7.41 -0.16 24.03
C ALA A 100 6.34 -1.20 24.42
N ARG A 101 5.18 -0.76 24.93
CA ARG A 101 4.09 -1.67 25.31
C ARG A 101 3.42 -2.24 24.07
N GLN A 102 3.13 -1.40 23.08
CA GLN A 102 2.56 -1.82 21.80
C GLN A 102 3.54 -2.75 21.06
N MET A 103 4.83 -2.44 21.08
CA MET A 103 5.88 -3.27 20.48
C MET A 103 5.98 -4.67 21.12
N ALA A 104 5.75 -4.79 22.43
CA ALA A 104 5.69 -6.05 23.16
C ALA A 104 4.34 -6.78 23.08
N THR A 105 3.31 -6.15 22.49
CA THR A 105 1.97 -6.73 22.37
C THR A 105 1.91 -7.69 21.17
N PRO A 106 1.27 -8.87 21.29
CA PRO A 106 1.04 -9.76 20.15
C PRO A 106 0.35 -9.03 19.00
N PHE A 107 0.79 -9.25 17.76
CA PHE A 107 0.35 -8.49 16.60
C PHE A 107 -1.17 -8.57 16.38
N GLY A 108 -1.78 -9.72 16.67
CA GLY A 108 -3.22 -9.93 16.55
C GLY A 108 -4.05 -9.14 17.57
N ARG A 109 -3.44 -8.62 18.64
CA ARG A 109 -4.10 -7.80 19.68
C ARG A 109 -3.99 -6.30 19.44
N LEU A 110 -3.16 -5.87 18.51
CA LEU A 110 -3.08 -4.48 18.08
C LEU A 110 -4.36 -4.08 17.35
N SER A 111 -4.75 -2.81 17.44
CA SER A 111 -5.78 -2.21 16.60
C SER A 111 -5.37 -2.22 15.12
N GLY A 112 -6.33 -2.04 14.21
CA GLY A 112 -6.04 -1.98 12.76
C GLY A 112 -5.00 -0.90 12.41
N GLY A 113 -5.12 0.28 13.02
CA GLY A 113 -4.17 1.37 12.80
C GLY A 113 -2.78 1.14 13.38
N GLU A 114 -2.68 0.48 14.54
CA GLU A 114 -1.38 0.06 15.08
C GLU A 114 -0.73 -1.01 14.19
N ARG A 115 -1.50 -1.98 13.67
CA ARG A 115 -0.98 -2.99 12.72
C ARG A 115 -0.47 -2.38 11.43
N LEU A 116 -1.21 -1.40 10.88
CA LEU A 116 -0.79 -0.67 9.69
C LEU A 116 0.51 0.09 9.94
N ARG A 117 0.58 0.92 10.99
CA ARG A 117 1.77 1.68 11.35
C ARG A 117 2.97 0.77 11.63
N ALA A 118 2.74 -0.36 12.29
CA ALA A 118 3.78 -1.36 12.55
C ALA A 118 4.32 -1.98 11.25
N THR A 119 3.42 -2.33 10.33
CA THR A 119 3.81 -2.87 9.02
C THR A 119 4.60 -1.86 8.21
N LEU A 120 4.12 -0.61 8.14
CA LEU A 120 4.81 0.46 7.41
C LEU A 120 6.16 0.81 8.04
N ALA A 121 6.25 0.85 9.37
CA ALA A 121 7.50 1.03 10.09
C ALA A 121 8.50 -0.11 9.80
N TRP A 122 8.02 -1.36 9.78
CA TRP A 122 8.84 -2.50 9.40
C TRP A 122 9.33 -2.39 7.94
N LEU A 123 8.45 -2.02 7.00
CA LEU A 123 8.79 -1.81 5.58
C LEU A 123 9.82 -0.69 5.39
N ALA A 124 9.73 0.39 6.17
CA ALA A 124 10.70 1.48 6.14
C ALA A 124 12.06 1.10 6.80
N GLY A 125 12.02 0.19 7.76
CA GLY A 125 13.18 -0.25 8.52
C GLY A 125 13.98 -1.40 7.90
N GLY A 126 13.32 -2.37 7.24
CA GLY A 126 13.86 -3.73 7.10
C GLY A 126 14.01 -4.31 5.71
N PRO A 127 12.95 -4.43 4.92
CA PRO A 127 13.06 -5.01 3.60
C PRO A 127 13.52 -3.92 2.62
N GLU A 128 14.83 -3.75 2.45
CA GLU A 128 15.47 -2.95 1.37
C GLU A 128 15.05 -3.35 -0.07
N GLN A 129 14.09 -4.26 -0.17
CA GLN A 129 13.71 -4.98 -1.36
C GLN A 129 12.31 -4.65 -1.85
N THR A 130 11.42 -4.06 -1.05
CA THR A 130 10.06 -3.73 -1.48
C THR A 130 10.10 -2.60 -2.52
N GLN A 131 9.75 -2.94 -3.75
CA GLN A 131 9.74 -2.02 -4.89
C GLN A 131 8.35 -1.45 -5.17
N LEU A 132 7.30 -2.15 -4.76
CA LEU A 132 5.92 -1.76 -4.91
C LEU A 132 5.15 -2.02 -3.60
N LEU A 133 4.53 -0.98 -3.06
CA LEU A 133 3.62 -1.08 -1.92
C LEU A 133 2.20 -0.84 -2.41
N LEU A 134 1.29 -1.75 -2.07
CA LEU A 134 -0.12 -1.69 -2.39
C LEU A 134 -0.92 -1.59 -1.08
N LEU A 135 -1.81 -0.61 -0.98
CA LEU A 135 -2.66 -0.39 0.20
C LEU A 135 -4.13 -0.47 -0.21
N ASP A 136 -4.90 -1.35 0.42
CA ASP A 136 -6.33 -1.53 0.13
C ASP A 136 -7.22 -1.04 1.28
N GLU A 137 -7.82 0.15 1.11
CA GLU A 137 -8.77 0.78 2.05
C GLU A 137 -8.26 0.90 3.50
N VAL A 138 -6.96 1.20 3.64
CA VAL A 138 -6.24 1.16 4.92
C VAL A 138 -6.47 2.37 5.83
N ASN A 139 -7.09 3.44 5.33
CA ASN A 139 -7.35 4.65 6.12
C ASN A 139 -8.60 4.54 7.01
N ASN A 140 -9.42 3.51 6.81
CA ASN A 140 -10.63 3.32 7.61
C ASN A 140 -10.25 3.02 9.07
N HIS A 141 -10.84 3.76 10.01
CA HIS A 141 -10.66 3.62 11.47
C HIS A 141 -9.33 4.14 12.04
N LEU A 142 -8.60 4.99 11.31
CA LEU A 142 -7.46 5.73 11.87
C LEU A 142 -7.94 7.00 12.59
N ASP A 143 -7.35 7.32 13.73
CA ASP A 143 -7.43 8.66 14.29
C ASP A 143 -6.43 9.60 13.57
N ILE A 144 -6.54 10.91 13.84
CA ILE A 144 -5.74 11.93 13.17
C ILE A 144 -4.24 11.68 13.36
N ALA A 145 -3.81 11.34 14.59
CA ALA A 145 -2.39 11.10 14.88
C ALA A 145 -1.85 9.86 14.17
N ALA A 146 -2.66 8.80 14.06
CA ALA A 146 -2.30 7.60 13.32
C ALA A 146 -2.26 7.88 11.81
N LEU A 147 -3.16 8.70 11.28
CA LEU A 147 -3.18 9.11 9.88
C LEU A 147 -1.90 9.89 9.52
N GLU A 148 -1.54 10.90 10.30
CA GLU A 148 -0.31 11.69 10.11
C GLU A 148 0.95 10.80 10.13
N ALA A 149 1.01 9.83 11.06
CA ALA A 149 2.13 8.89 11.12
C ALA A 149 2.20 7.98 9.87
N VAL A 150 1.04 7.54 9.35
CA VAL A 150 0.96 6.75 8.11
C VAL A 150 1.42 7.59 6.92
N GLU A 151 0.93 8.82 6.79
CA GLU A 151 1.34 9.76 5.73
C GLU A 151 2.86 9.99 5.74
N GLN A 152 3.46 10.22 6.91
CA GLN A 152 4.90 10.39 7.05
C GLN A 152 5.69 9.14 6.62
N LEU A 153 5.25 7.95 7.02
CA LEU A 153 5.90 6.69 6.63
C LEU A 153 5.80 6.45 5.13
N LEU A 154 4.63 6.72 4.53
CA LEU A 154 4.42 6.60 3.08
C LEU A 154 5.18 7.67 2.29
N GLY A 155 5.29 8.89 2.80
CA GLY A 155 6.13 9.95 2.23
C GLY A 155 7.61 9.55 2.13
N GLN A 156 8.11 8.79 3.10
CA GLN A 156 9.50 8.29 3.11
C GLN A 156 9.72 7.05 2.23
N PHE A 157 8.66 6.38 1.78
CA PHE A 157 8.77 5.20 0.93
C PHE A 157 9.27 5.57 -0.47
N LYS A 158 10.41 4.98 -0.87
CA LYS A 158 11.10 5.28 -2.13
C LYS A 158 10.64 4.42 -3.31
N GLY A 159 9.87 3.37 -3.06
CA GLY A 159 9.32 2.51 -4.11
C GLY A 159 8.10 3.13 -4.80
N ALA A 160 7.48 2.36 -5.68
CA ALA A 160 6.18 2.70 -6.23
C ALA A 160 5.07 2.41 -5.21
N LEU A 161 4.08 3.29 -5.13
CA LEU A 161 2.96 3.19 -4.20
C LEU A 161 1.65 3.15 -4.99
N ILE A 162 0.75 2.23 -4.65
CA ILE A 162 -0.64 2.26 -5.09
C ILE A 162 -1.56 2.21 -3.89
N VAL A 163 -2.45 3.17 -3.77
CA VAL A 163 -3.36 3.30 -2.62
C VAL A 163 -4.80 3.34 -3.09
N SER A 164 -5.61 2.46 -2.54
CA SER A 164 -7.07 2.55 -2.57
C SER A 164 -7.53 3.23 -1.29
N ALA A 165 -8.07 4.44 -1.39
CA ALA A 165 -8.63 5.18 -0.27
C ALA A 165 -9.84 6.01 -0.73
N HIS A 166 -10.72 6.35 0.20
CA HIS A 166 -11.91 7.18 -0.05
C HIS A 166 -11.75 8.62 0.45
N ASP A 167 -10.69 8.89 1.22
CA ASP A 167 -10.41 10.20 1.81
C ASP A 167 -9.50 11.00 0.89
N LEU A 168 -10.00 12.12 0.40
CA LEU A 168 -9.28 13.00 -0.52
C LEU A 168 -8.12 13.72 0.17
N ASP A 169 -8.26 14.11 1.43
CA ASP A 169 -7.22 14.84 2.15
C ASP A 169 -6.00 13.92 2.33
N PHE A 170 -6.24 12.67 2.72
CA PHE A 170 -5.20 11.64 2.78
C PHE A 170 -4.54 11.40 1.42
N LEU A 171 -5.33 11.28 0.33
CA LEU A 171 -4.78 11.07 -1.01
C LEU A 171 -3.93 12.27 -1.47
N GLN A 172 -4.35 13.50 -1.17
CA GLN A 172 -3.60 14.72 -1.49
C GLN A 172 -2.27 14.78 -0.74
N ALA A 173 -2.21 14.32 0.52
CA ALA A 173 -0.98 14.27 1.31
C ALA A 173 0.07 13.29 0.75
N LEU A 174 -0.31 12.38 -0.16
CA LEU A 174 0.58 11.35 -0.68
C LEU A 174 1.37 11.75 -1.93
N GLU A 175 1.30 12.99 -2.41
CA GLU A 175 2.04 13.45 -3.61
C GLU A 175 1.80 12.52 -4.83
N LEU A 176 0.53 12.29 -5.13
CA LEU A 176 0.13 11.35 -6.17
C LEU A 176 0.57 11.82 -7.56
N THR A 177 0.97 10.84 -8.39
CA THR A 177 1.41 11.07 -9.77
C THR A 177 0.35 10.68 -10.78
N HIS A 178 -0.46 9.66 -10.46
CA HIS A 178 -1.47 9.08 -11.35
C HIS A 178 -2.69 8.62 -10.55
N GLN A 179 -3.79 8.35 -11.26
CA GLN A 179 -5.00 7.77 -10.71
C GLN A 179 -5.59 6.70 -11.62
N PHE A 180 -6.15 5.70 -10.98
CA PHE A 180 -7.13 4.79 -11.54
C PHE A 180 -8.52 5.24 -11.09
N ILE A 181 -9.35 5.68 -12.03
CA ILE A 181 -10.74 6.03 -11.75
C ILE A 181 -11.64 4.96 -12.34
N TRP A 182 -12.53 4.43 -11.50
CA TRP A 182 -13.60 3.57 -11.96
C TRP A 182 -14.61 4.37 -12.78
N GLN A 183 -15.05 3.82 -13.92
CA GLN A 183 -16.17 4.28 -14.73
C GLN A 183 -17.07 3.09 -15.13
N PRO A 184 -18.35 3.31 -15.53
CA PRO A 184 -19.24 2.22 -15.96
C PRO A 184 -18.70 1.41 -17.14
N THR A 185 -17.86 2.06 -17.96
CA THR A 185 -17.17 1.48 -19.10
C THR A 185 -15.88 0.75 -18.73
N GLY A 186 -15.33 0.93 -17.52
CA GLY A 186 -14.12 0.27 -17.05
C GLY A 186 -13.22 1.16 -16.19
N TRP A 187 -11.98 0.70 -15.96
CA TRP A 187 -10.96 1.48 -15.27
C TRP A 187 -10.26 2.43 -16.23
N ARG A 188 -10.17 3.71 -15.88
CA ARG A 188 -9.38 4.71 -16.59
C ARG A 188 -8.11 5.01 -15.81
N TYR A 189 -6.96 4.95 -16.49
CA TYR A 189 -5.67 5.33 -15.94
C TYR A 189 -5.23 6.67 -16.53
N GLU A 190 -4.93 7.64 -15.67
CA GLU A 190 -4.52 8.97 -16.09
C GLU A 190 -3.59 9.65 -15.07
N PRO A 191 -2.88 10.73 -15.44
CA PRO A 191 -2.13 11.54 -14.49
C PRO A 191 -3.03 12.03 -13.35
N TRP A 192 -2.45 12.19 -12.16
CA TRP A 192 -3.15 12.78 -11.03
C TRP A 192 -3.46 14.23 -11.39
N ASP A 193 -4.74 14.57 -11.38
CA ASP A 193 -5.20 15.95 -11.48
C ASP A 193 -5.48 16.40 -10.05
N ASP A 194 -4.65 17.31 -9.53
CA ASP A 194 -4.86 17.90 -8.21
C ASP A 194 -6.08 18.82 -8.16
N GLY A 195 -6.81 18.94 -9.27
CA GLY A 195 -7.99 19.76 -9.38
C GLY A 195 -7.63 21.25 -9.35
N GLY A 196 -6.54 21.61 -10.03
CA GLY A 196 -5.97 22.96 -10.04
C GLY A 196 -6.97 24.10 -9.85
N GLN A 197 -6.81 24.77 -8.71
CA GLN A 197 -7.45 25.99 -8.14
C GLN A 197 -8.56 25.79 -7.11
#